data_AF-A0A9X2D189-F1
#
_entry.id   AF-A0A9X2D189-F1
#
_cell.length_a   1.000
_cell.length_b   1.000
_cell.length_c   1.000
_cell.angle_alpha   90.00
_cell.angle_beta   90.00
_cell.angle_gamma   90.00
#
_symmetry.space_group_name_H-M   'P 1'
#
loop_
_entity.id
_entity.type
_entity.pdbx_description
1 polymer ?
#
loop_
_entity_poly.entity_id
_entity_poly.type
_entity_poly.pdbx_seq_one_letter_code
_entity_poly.pdbx_strand_id
1 'polypeptide(L)'
;MSNFDLVYQAAKKRDAKKISLLRLKDNSYLYEKKGLALTPAGQCAEDGDWESACWLMTEFNDSIDSILYGAVIGGHIKSMQPSMDALPEPLKIIINKRDWYSDREMLKAFAQSGDITVLSQYLKDNEKIPPGAIKAAVHGAAYGNQVDVINLLLEKFPENRDELLCCVLEGAAWGGHQELLLRFLNQYNRGKNILFREIDCHAMWAIMRGCGSGGQVELLTFLKSHYTHIHSSDLYDAFKSAVFYNQDDFVMTELKQDHRLIEYAQYATAVMRRIDFLEQLLTKESDFSGIAIFIKDQIISTNALFTYLIAFTKPEFVPKVCKALVARKEIDATIIENIAQIEKNALKVIDLKNRYGITTHQARFLYEHPEILPLIVSTQYDTDGLYNLVKDKEDLNYWQFVDLVKRVQKNKAKSQLVDDLEDYLNTKSLWWYNHRSRCASFLEALKETRSHKACRSLVGEQFRLFAAPPAPSPSATQDTPKHASAVKQNAVKDEYYDALKKFHDSFIDDEKTRNDSTSMSFI
;
A
#
# COMPACT_ATOMS: atom_id res chain seq x y z
N MET A 1 -11.62 -1.60 -7.40
CA MET A 1 -11.18 -2.97 -7.09
C MET A 1 -9.94 -2.85 -6.22
N SER A 2 -9.93 -3.53 -5.08
CA SER A 2 -8.75 -3.61 -4.21
C SER A 2 -7.62 -4.40 -4.89
N ASN A 3 -6.40 -4.28 -4.38
CA ASN A 3 -5.28 -5.12 -4.85
C ASN A 3 -5.56 -6.60 -4.58
N PHE A 4 -6.13 -6.94 -3.42
CA PHE A 4 -6.70 -8.26 -3.11
C PHE A 4 -7.57 -8.79 -4.26
N ASP A 5 -8.59 -8.02 -4.68
CA ASP A 5 -9.48 -8.44 -5.77
C ASP A 5 -8.72 -8.63 -7.08
N LEU A 6 -7.73 -7.78 -7.36
CA LEU A 6 -6.93 -7.87 -8.58
C LEU A 6 -6.04 -9.12 -8.61
N VAL A 7 -5.44 -9.51 -7.47
CA VAL A 7 -4.63 -10.72 -7.34
C VAL A 7 -5.52 -11.95 -7.44
N TYR A 8 -6.63 -11.99 -6.69
CA TYR A 8 -7.58 -13.08 -6.72
C TYR A 8 -8.15 -13.32 -8.14
N GLN A 9 -8.54 -12.26 -8.86
CA GLN A 9 -9.00 -12.38 -10.26
C GLN A 9 -7.90 -12.78 -11.24
N ALA A 10 -6.64 -12.41 -10.96
CA ALA A 10 -5.50 -12.87 -11.75
C ALA A 10 -5.21 -14.35 -11.50
N ALA A 11 -5.39 -14.82 -10.26
CA ALA A 11 -5.21 -16.20 -9.87
C ALA A 11 -6.18 -17.14 -10.58
N LYS A 12 -7.47 -16.77 -10.64
CA LYS A 12 -8.48 -17.51 -11.42
C LYS A 12 -8.14 -17.68 -12.90
N LYS A 13 -7.27 -16.82 -13.44
CA LYS A 13 -6.79 -16.86 -14.83
C LYS A 13 -5.36 -17.39 -14.97
N ARG A 14 -4.72 -17.78 -13.86
CA ARG A 14 -3.29 -18.14 -13.76
C ARG A 14 -2.36 -17.13 -14.45
N ASP A 15 -2.69 -15.84 -14.33
CA ASP A 15 -1.94 -14.76 -14.98
C ASP A 15 -0.71 -14.40 -14.13
N ALA A 16 0.35 -15.21 -14.24
CA ALA A 16 1.59 -15.04 -13.49
C ALA A 16 2.20 -13.65 -13.68
N LYS A 17 2.15 -13.14 -14.92
CA LYS A 17 2.65 -11.82 -15.27
C LYS A 17 1.89 -10.74 -14.48
N LYS A 18 0.56 -10.77 -14.48
CA LYS A 18 -0.24 -9.76 -13.77
C LYS A 18 0.05 -9.78 -12.27
N ILE A 19 0.18 -10.94 -11.64
CA ILE A 19 0.53 -11.03 -10.21
C ILE A 19 1.94 -10.50 -9.96
N SER A 20 2.93 -10.87 -10.77
CA SER A 20 4.30 -10.35 -10.67
C SER A 20 4.38 -8.82 -10.79
N LEU A 21 3.53 -8.21 -11.61
CA LEU A 21 3.45 -6.75 -11.73
C LEU A 21 2.69 -6.10 -10.56
N LEU A 22 1.66 -6.77 -10.01
CA LEU A 22 0.99 -6.29 -8.81
C LEU A 22 1.95 -6.25 -7.61
N ARG A 23 2.90 -7.19 -7.52
CA ARG A 23 3.98 -7.24 -6.50
C ARG A 23 4.98 -6.08 -6.56
N LEU A 24 5.00 -5.30 -7.65
CA LEU A 24 5.88 -4.13 -7.76
C LEU A 24 5.31 -2.88 -7.09
N LYS A 25 4.06 -2.88 -6.65
CA LYS A 25 3.47 -1.70 -6.02
C LYS A 25 4.04 -1.55 -4.61
N ASP A 26 4.37 -0.32 -4.23
CA ASP A 26 5.04 -0.02 -2.95
C ASP A 26 4.22 -0.41 -1.71
N ASN A 27 2.94 -0.76 -1.90
CA ASN A 27 2.00 -1.23 -0.88
C ASN A 27 1.48 -2.66 -1.11
N SER A 28 2.01 -3.41 -2.10
CA SER A 28 1.56 -4.78 -2.33
C SER A 28 2.19 -5.72 -1.32
N TYR A 29 1.64 -5.71 -0.10
CA TYR A 29 1.76 -6.89 0.74
C TYR A 29 1.06 -8.01 -0.01
N LEU A 30 1.79 -9.06 -0.43
CA LEU A 30 1.17 -10.31 -0.89
C LEU A 30 0.22 -10.92 0.16
N TYR A 31 0.29 -10.40 1.39
CA TYR A 31 -0.54 -10.72 2.52
C TYR A 31 -1.65 -9.69 2.77
N GLU A 32 -2.13 -8.98 1.74
CA GLU A 32 -3.41 -8.28 1.87
C GLU A 32 -4.45 -9.30 2.32
N LYS A 33 -4.99 -9.06 3.52
CA LYS A 33 -5.96 -9.94 4.16
C LYS A 33 -7.33 -9.30 4.15
N LYS A 34 -8.32 -10.10 3.83
CA LYS A 34 -9.73 -9.80 4.04
C LYS A 34 -10.21 -10.53 5.30
N GLY A 35 -11.01 -9.84 6.12
CA GLY A 35 -11.45 -10.37 7.40
C GLY A 35 -10.27 -10.76 8.29
N LEU A 36 -10.38 -11.87 9.01
CA LEU A 36 -9.37 -12.26 9.99
C LEU A 36 -8.08 -12.85 9.40
N ALA A 37 -8.13 -13.46 8.21
CA ALA A 37 -7.01 -14.24 7.68
C ALA A 37 -7.02 -14.50 6.17
N LEU A 38 -8.08 -14.16 5.42
CA LEU A 38 -8.17 -14.57 4.02
C LEU A 38 -7.18 -13.79 3.17
N THR A 39 -6.16 -14.47 2.65
CA THR A 39 -5.39 -14.01 1.49
C THR A 39 -6.12 -14.36 0.19
N PRO A 40 -5.67 -13.88 -0.99
CA PRO A 40 -6.23 -14.32 -2.26
C PRO A 40 -6.24 -15.85 -2.43
N ALA A 41 -5.20 -16.56 -1.99
CA ALA A 41 -5.21 -18.03 -1.99
C ALA A 41 -6.23 -18.62 -1.01
N GLY A 42 -6.37 -18.01 0.17
CA GLY A 42 -7.43 -18.34 1.13
C GLY A 42 -8.83 -18.21 0.53
N GLN A 43 -9.10 -17.12 -0.20
CA GLN A 43 -10.38 -16.93 -0.88
C GLN A 43 -10.62 -17.96 -1.99
N CYS A 44 -9.60 -18.33 -2.77
CA CYS A 44 -9.71 -19.42 -3.74
C CYS A 44 -10.10 -20.74 -3.04
N ALA A 45 -9.50 -21.03 -1.89
CA ALA A 45 -9.81 -22.22 -1.09
C ALA A 45 -11.22 -22.19 -0.50
N GLU A 46 -11.69 -21.02 -0.04
CA GLU A 46 -13.08 -20.82 0.40
C GLU A 46 -14.07 -21.13 -0.73
N ASP A 47 -13.77 -20.71 -1.95
CA ASP A 47 -14.61 -21.01 -3.13
C ASP A 47 -14.49 -22.47 -3.63
N GLY A 48 -13.53 -23.25 -3.12
CA GLY A 48 -13.20 -24.59 -3.63
C GLY A 48 -12.36 -24.61 -4.91
N ASP A 49 -11.75 -23.49 -5.29
CA ASP A 49 -10.78 -23.37 -6.39
C ASP A 49 -9.36 -23.76 -5.94
N TRP A 50 -9.16 -25.06 -5.69
CA TRP A 50 -7.90 -25.63 -5.21
C TRP A 50 -6.75 -25.44 -6.19
N GLU A 51 -7.07 -25.45 -7.48
CA GLU A 51 -6.11 -25.27 -8.55
C GLU A 51 -5.44 -23.89 -8.47
N SER A 52 -6.22 -22.83 -8.31
CA SER A 52 -5.68 -21.47 -8.13
C SER A 52 -5.00 -21.30 -6.76
N ALA A 53 -5.56 -21.89 -5.69
CA ALA A 53 -4.97 -21.80 -4.35
C ALA A 53 -3.57 -22.46 -4.30
N CYS A 54 -3.43 -23.67 -4.83
CA CYS A 54 -2.15 -24.38 -4.90
C CYS A 54 -1.14 -23.63 -5.78
N TRP A 55 -1.57 -23.11 -6.93
CA TRP A 55 -0.71 -22.35 -7.81
C TRP A 55 -0.16 -21.08 -7.14
N LEU A 56 -1.00 -20.34 -6.40
CA LEU A 56 -0.55 -19.18 -5.60
C LEU A 56 0.45 -19.58 -4.51
N MET A 57 0.20 -20.69 -3.83
CA MET A 57 1.14 -21.24 -2.83
C MET A 57 2.49 -21.60 -3.46
N THR A 58 2.50 -22.32 -4.59
CA THR A 58 3.75 -22.84 -5.18
C THR A 58 4.54 -21.78 -5.91
N GLU A 59 3.88 -20.91 -6.69
CA GLU A 59 4.55 -19.92 -7.54
C GLU A 59 4.81 -18.59 -6.81
N PHE A 60 4.00 -18.26 -5.80
CA PHE A 60 4.05 -16.96 -5.12
C PHE A 60 4.23 -17.05 -3.60
N ASN A 61 4.40 -18.26 -3.06
CA ASN A 61 4.65 -18.52 -1.64
C ASN A 61 3.54 -17.93 -0.73
N ASP A 62 2.29 -18.05 -1.16
CA ASP A 62 1.12 -17.69 -0.34
C ASP A 62 0.98 -18.66 0.86
N SER A 63 0.29 -18.21 1.90
CA SER A 63 0.22 -18.86 3.21
C SER A 63 -0.68 -20.10 3.21
N ILE A 64 -0.09 -21.26 3.55
CA ILE A 64 -0.82 -22.51 3.82
C ILE A 64 -1.92 -22.28 4.88
N ASP A 65 -1.62 -21.55 5.95
CA ASP A 65 -2.58 -21.30 7.03
C ASP A 65 -3.80 -20.52 6.54
N SER A 66 -3.60 -19.57 5.62
CA SER A 66 -4.69 -18.76 5.05
C SER A 66 -5.55 -19.60 4.09
N ILE A 67 -4.94 -20.54 3.37
CA ILE A 67 -5.63 -21.54 2.53
C ILE A 67 -6.49 -22.48 3.40
N LEU A 68 -5.92 -23.01 4.48
CA LEU A 68 -6.66 -23.89 5.39
C LEU A 68 -7.79 -23.17 6.12
N TYR A 69 -7.56 -21.93 6.55
CA TYR A 69 -8.61 -21.06 7.09
C TYR A 69 -9.76 -20.91 6.09
N GLY A 70 -9.45 -20.52 4.84
CA GLY A 70 -10.47 -20.37 3.79
C GLY A 70 -11.22 -21.66 3.49
N ALA A 71 -10.52 -22.79 3.42
CA ALA A 71 -11.12 -24.10 3.20
C ALA A 71 -12.13 -24.51 4.30
N VAL A 72 -11.85 -24.19 5.56
CA VAL A 72 -12.79 -24.43 6.68
C VAL A 72 -13.98 -23.48 6.58
N ILE A 73 -13.77 -22.19 6.36
CA ILE A 73 -14.86 -21.20 6.19
C ILE A 73 -15.78 -21.59 5.02
N GLY A 74 -15.21 -22.06 3.91
CA GLY A 74 -15.95 -22.57 2.75
C GLY A 74 -16.63 -23.94 2.94
N GLY A 75 -16.42 -24.59 4.10
CA GLY A 75 -17.04 -25.89 4.43
C GLY A 75 -16.40 -27.10 3.73
N HIS A 76 -15.22 -26.93 3.14
CA HIS A 76 -14.49 -27.99 2.43
C HIS A 76 -13.64 -28.85 3.36
N ILE A 77 -13.29 -28.33 4.54
CA ILE A 77 -12.69 -29.08 5.64
C ILE A 77 -13.66 -29.07 6.83
N LYS A 78 -14.13 -30.25 7.22
CA LYS A 78 -15.16 -30.44 8.26
C LYS A 78 -14.64 -31.09 9.55
N SER A 79 -13.34 -31.37 9.61
CA SER A 79 -12.69 -31.89 10.81
C SER A 79 -11.26 -31.35 10.92
N MET A 80 -10.72 -31.34 12.14
CA MET A 80 -9.32 -30.96 12.40
C MET A 80 -8.30 -31.97 11.86
N GLN A 81 -8.75 -33.21 11.60
CA GLN A 81 -7.98 -34.30 10.99
C GLN A 81 -8.82 -34.86 9.83
N PRO A 82 -8.84 -34.19 8.67
CA PRO A 82 -9.63 -34.65 7.53
C PRO A 82 -9.07 -35.96 6.98
N SER A 83 -9.97 -36.86 6.54
CA SER A 83 -9.57 -38.08 5.85
C SER A 83 -8.93 -37.71 4.51
N MET A 84 -7.67 -38.11 4.30
CA MET A 84 -6.92 -37.78 3.08
C MET A 84 -7.62 -38.30 1.83
N ASP A 85 -8.28 -39.46 1.90
CA ASP A 85 -8.99 -40.06 0.77
C ASP A 85 -10.19 -39.23 0.30
N ALA A 86 -10.75 -38.40 1.17
CA ALA A 86 -11.90 -37.55 0.89
C ALA A 86 -11.50 -36.16 0.31
N LEU A 87 -10.21 -35.85 0.20
CA LEU A 87 -9.73 -34.56 -0.23
C LEU A 87 -9.33 -34.55 -1.71
N PRO A 88 -9.55 -33.43 -2.43
CA PRO A 88 -8.95 -33.23 -3.75
C PRO A 88 -7.42 -33.30 -3.69
N GLU A 89 -6.79 -33.86 -4.73
CA GLU A 89 -5.33 -34.04 -4.78
C GLU A 89 -4.52 -32.78 -4.47
N PRO A 90 -4.88 -31.58 -4.98
CA PRO A 90 -4.14 -30.36 -4.64
C PRO A 90 -4.22 -30.03 -3.13
N LEU A 91 -5.37 -30.28 -2.49
CA LEU A 91 -5.55 -30.06 -1.06
C LEU A 91 -4.77 -31.08 -0.22
N LYS A 92 -4.60 -32.33 -0.70
CA LYS A 92 -3.71 -33.31 -0.06
C LYS A 92 -2.27 -32.80 0.02
N ILE A 93 -1.78 -32.18 -1.06
CA ILE A 93 -0.42 -31.60 -1.09
C ILE A 93 -0.28 -30.50 -0.03
N ILE A 94 -1.29 -29.64 0.13
CA ILE A 94 -1.30 -28.58 1.15
C ILE A 94 -1.29 -29.19 2.55
N ILE A 95 -2.16 -30.16 2.83
CA ILE A 95 -2.26 -30.79 4.16
C ILE A 95 -0.99 -31.58 4.50
N ASN A 96 -0.35 -32.23 3.54
CA ASN A 96 0.92 -32.92 3.78
C ASN A 96 2.07 -31.98 4.16
N LYS A 97 1.94 -30.69 3.85
CA LYS A 97 2.90 -29.64 4.24
C LYS A 97 2.50 -28.89 5.52
N ARG A 98 1.37 -29.26 6.13
CA ARG A 98 0.85 -28.68 7.38
C ARG A 98 1.84 -28.90 8.51
N ASP A 99 2.05 -27.86 9.31
CA ASP A 99 2.71 -27.97 10.61
C ASP A 99 1.73 -27.59 11.73
N TRP A 100 2.21 -27.53 12.96
CA TRP A 100 1.37 -27.19 14.11
C TRP A 100 0.86 -25.73 14.08
N TYR A 101 1.50 -24.80 13.35
CA TYR A 101 1.00 -23.43 13.22
C TYR A 101 -0.29 -23.38 12.39
N SER A 102 -0.45 -24.31 11.45
CA SER A 102 -1.67 -24.45 10.67
C SER A 102 -2.91 -24.85 11.51
N ASP A 103 -2.73 -25.52 12.64
CA ASP A 103 -3.83 -25.84 13.57
C ASP A 103 -4.46 -24.57 14.14
N ARG A 104 -3.67 -23.52 14.37
CA ARG A 104 -4.14 -22.24 14.91
C ARG A 104 -5.19 -21.60 14.01
N GLU A 105 -4.93 -21.52 12.71
CA GLU A 105 -5.86 -20.87 11.78
C GLU A 105 -7.06 -21.76 11.47
N MET A 106 -6.91 -23.09 11.45
CA MET A 106 -8.06 -24.00 11.37
C MET A 106 -8.98 -23.89 12.60
N LEU A 107 -8.42 -23.90 13.82
CA LEU A 107 -9.20 -23.72 15.05
C LEU A 107 -9.95 -22.40 15.07
N LYS A 108 -9.27 -21.32 14.67
CA LYS A 108 -9.87 -20.00 14.49
C LYS A 108 -11.02 -20.02 13.49
N ALA A 109 -10.88 -20.69 12.35
CA ALA A 109 -11.93 -20.81 11.35
C ALA A 109 -13.14 -21.61 11.87
N PHE A 110 -12.93 -22.79 12.47
CA PHE A 110 -14.04 -23.56 13.06
C PHE A 110 -14.74 -22.80 14.18
N ALA A 111 -13.97 -22.06 15.00
CA ALA A 111 -14.52 -21.23 16.06
C ALA A 111 -15.35 -20.07 15.53
N GLN A 112 -14.92 -19.43 14.45
CA GLN A 112 -15.71 -18.41 13.75
C GLN A 112 -17.00 -18.97 13.14
N SER A 113 -16.95 -20.18 12.56
CA SER A 113 -18.11 -20.85 11.98
C SER A 113 -19.09 -21.40 13.03
N GLY A 114 -18.68 -21.48 14.30
CA GLY A 114 -19.52 -22.00 15.38
C GLY A 114 -19.56 -23.53 15.46
N ASP A 115 -18.57 -24.22 14.89
CA ASP A 115 -18.49 -25.69 14.84
C ASP A 115 -18.07 -26.29 16.20
N ILE A 116 -18.94 -26.12 17.20
CA ILE A 116 -18.69 -26.51 18.58
C ILE A 116 -18.41 -28.01 18.74
N THR A 117 -19.00 -28.86 17.89
CA THR A 117 -18.77 -30.30 17.91
C THR A 117 -17.34 -30.65 17.53
N VAL A 118 -16.82 -30.06 16.44
CA VAL A 118 -15.45 -30.27 15.97
C VAL A 118 -14.46 -29.76 17.02
N LEU A 119 -14.71 -28.58 17.57
CA LEU A 119 -13.86 -27.99 18.60
C LEU A 119 -13.86 -28.83 19.87
N SER A 120 -15.03 -29.23 20.37
CA SER A 120 -15.14 -30.04 21.59
C SER A 120 -14.39 -31.37 21.44
N GLN A 121 -14.51 -32.02 20.28
CA GLN A 121 -13.78 -33.25 19.99
C GLN A 121 -12.27 -33.01 19.94
N TYR A 122 -11.82 -31.96 19.24
CA TYR A 122 -10.39 -31.64 19.17
C TYR A 122 -9.80 -31.30 20.55
N LEU A 123 -10.49 -30.50 21.36
CA LEU A 123 -10.07 -30.16 22.72
C LEU A 123 -10.00 -31.40 23.64
N LYS A 124 -10.84 -32.41 23.39
CA LYS A 124 -10.83 -33.68 24.13
C LYS A 124 -9.65 -34.57 23.72
N ASP A 125 -9.35 -34.62 22.43
CA ASP A 125 -8.29 -35.48 21.87
C ASP A 125 -6.88 -34.90 22.08
N ASN A 126 -6.78 -33.60 22.41
CA ASN A 126 -5.50 -32.89 22.54
C ASN A 126 -5.38 -32.24 23.92
N GLU A 127 -4.63 -32.89 24.82
CA GLU A 127 -4.42 -32.39 26.20
C GLU A 127 -3.52 -31.13 26.27
N LYS A 128 -2.68 -30.89 25.26
CA LYS A 128 -1.73 -29.78 25.24
C LYS A 128 -1.89 -28.96 23.96
N ILE A 129 -2.72 -27.92 24.04
CA ILE A 129 -2.92 -26.99 22.94
C ILE A 129 -2.11 -25.72 23.21
N PRO A 130 -1.31 -25.23 22.23
CA PRO A 130 -0.55 -24.00 22.42
C PRO A 130 -1.46 -22.81 22.78
N PRO A 131 -1.08 -21.95 23.75
CA PRO A 131 -1.90 -20.80 24.13
C PRO A 131 -2.25 -19.88 22.96
N GLY A 132 -1.35 -19.74 21.98
CA GLY A 132 -1.61 -18.96 20.77
C GLY A 132 -2.75 -19.49 19.90
N ALA A 133 -2.97 -20.81 19.90
CA ALA A 133 -4.06 -21.45 19.17
C ALA A 133 -5.42 -21.21 19.84
N ILE A 134 -5.48 -21.30 21.17
CA ILE A 134 -6.70 -20.98 21.94
C ILE A 134 -7.08 -19.51 21.80
N LYS A 135 -6.11 -18.59 21.90
CA LYS A 135 -6.35 -17.16 21.65
C LYS A 135 -6.94 -16.89 20.27
N ALA A 136 -6.40 -17.56 19.25
CA ALA A 136 -6.91 -17.44 17.88
C ALA A 136 -8.34 -17.99 17.74
N ALA A 137 -8.64 -19.13 18.37
CA ALA A 137 -9.98 -19.71 18.41
C ALA A 137 -10.99 -18.76 19.08
N VAL A 138 -10.66 -18.22 20.26
CA VAL A 138 -11.53 -17.27 20.98
C VAL A 138 -11.76 -16.00 20.15
N HIS A 139 -10.70 -15.46 19.55
CA HIS A 139 -10.80 -14.30 18.67
C HIS A 139 -11.70 -14.58 17.45
N GLY A 140 -11.55 -15.74 16.81
CA GLY A 140 -12.39 -16.21 15.71
C GLY A 140 -13.87 -16.34 16.11
N ALA A 141 -14.15 -16.98 17.23
CA ALA A 141 -15.50 -17.11 17.77
C ALA A 141 -16.15 -15.76 18.06
N ALA A 142 -15.41 -14.83 18.66
CA ALA A 142 -15.91 -13.49 18.95
C ALA A 142 -16.20 -12.69 17.68
N TYR A 143 -15.32 -12.76 16.68
CA TYR A 143 -15.55 -12.16 15.36
C TYR A 143 -16.77 -12.77 14.65
N GLY A 144 -16.99 -14.08 14.79
CA GLY A 144 -18.16 -14.79 14.25
C GLY A 144 -19.42 -14.70 15.12
N ASN A 145 -19.38 -13.97 16.24
CA ASN A 145 -20.47 -13.89 17.23
C ASN A 145 -20.93 -15.25 17.81
N GLN A 146 -19.99 -16.18 18.00
CA GLN A 146 -20.25 -17.56 18.44
C GLN A 146 -20.13 -17.70 19.96
N VAL A 147 -21.14 -17.20 20.68
CA VAL A 147 -21.18 -17.16 22.16
C VAL A 147 -20.90 -18.53 22.80
N ASP A 148 -21.48 -19.61 22.28
CA ASP A 148 -21.35 -20.94 22.88
C ASP A 148 -19.91 -21.46 22.77
N VAL A 149 -19.23 -21.19 21.65
CA VAL A 149 -17.82 -21.51 21.47
C VAL A 149 -16.94 -20.69 22.41
N ILE A 150 -17.23 -19.39 22.59
CA ILE A 150 -16.49 -18.55 23.54
C ILE A 150 -16.60 -19.12 24.95
N ASN A 151 -17.82 -19.47 25.39
CA ASN A 151 -18.04 -20.04 26.72
C ASN A 151 -17.30 -21.37 26.91
N LEU A 152 -17.39 -22.28 25.92
CA LEU A 152 -16.63 -23.54 25.93
C LEU A 152 -15.13 -23.32 26.15
N LEU A 153 -14.54 -22.38 25.41
CA LEU A 153 -13.10 -22.09 25.49
C LEU A 153 -12.73 -21.43 26.83
N LEU A 154 -13.52 -20.49 27.33
CA LEU A 154 -13.27 -19.85 28.64
C LEU A 154 -13.43 -20.84 29.82
N GLU A 155 -14.30 -21.83 29.69
CA GLU A 155 -14.48 -22.89 30.70
C GLU A 155 -13.35 -23.91 30.68
N LYS A 156 -12.79 -24.22 29.50
CA LYS A 156 -11.66 -25.15 29.38
C LYS A 156 -10.31 -24.56 29.77
N PHE A 157 -10.14 -23.25 29.67
CA PHE A 157 -8.87 -22.58 29.96
C PHE A 157 -9.04 -21.46 31.00
N PRO A 158 -9.52 -21.78 32.22
CA PRO A 158 -9.80 -20.77 33.26
C PRO A 158 -8.55 -20.03 33.74
N GLU A 159 -7.38 -20.65 33.66
CA GLU A 159 -6.09 -20.08 34.08
C GLU A 159 -5.65 -18.90 33.20
N ASN A 160 -6.16 -18.81 31.97
CA ASN A 160 -5.84 -17.76 31.00
C ASN A 160 -7.01 -16.79 30.76
N ARG A 161 -8.03 -16.80 31.64
CA ARG A 161 -9.34 -16.16 31.41
C ARG A 161 -9.24 -14.69 31.02
N ASP A 162 -8.43 -13.89 31.71
CA ASP A 162 -8.32 -12.45 31.44
C ASP A 162 -7.77 -12.16 30.04
N GLU A 163 -6.72 -12.89 29.65
CA GLU A 163 -6.11 -12.74 28.33
C GLU A 163 -7.06 -13.21 27.22
N LEU A 164 -7.79 -14.31 27.44
CA LEU A 164 -8.81 -14.78 26.51
C LEU A 164 -9.96 -13.79 26.38
N LEU A 165 -10.39 -13.16 27.49
CA LEU A 165 -11.41 -12.11 27.44
C LEU A 165 -10.94 -10.89 26.62
N CYS A 166 -9.68 -10.49 26.70
CA CYS A 166 -9.14 -9.47 25.80
C CYS A 166 -9.24 -9.89 24.33
N CYS A 167 -8.96 -11.16 24.00
CA CYS A 167 -9.17 -11.67 22.63
C CYS A 167 -10.65 -11.66 22.22
N VAL A 168 -11.58 -11.92 23.14
CA VAL A 168 -13.02 -11.77 22.86
C VAL A 168 -13.36 -10.33 22.54
N LEU A 169 -12.88 -9.38 23.35
CA LEU A 169 -13.15 -7.96 23.15
C LEU A 169 -12.61 -7.45 21.81
N GLU A 170 -11.39 -7.84 21.45
CA GLU A 170 -10.79 -7.50 20.14
C GLU A 170 -11.62 -8.06 18.98
N GLY A 171 -11.99 -9.35 19.04
CA GLY A 171 -12.74 -10.01 17.97
C GLY A 171 -14.16 -9.48 17.82
N ALA A 172 -14.84 -9.23 18.95
CA ALA A 172 -16.17 -8.62 18.96
C ALA A 172 -16.14 -7.18 18.42
N ALA A 173 -15.14 -6.40 18.81
CA ALA A 173 -14.93 -5.04 18.29
C ALA A 173 -14.63 -5.06 16.79
N TRP A 174 -13.83 -6.01 16.29
CA TRP A 174 -13.56 -6.14 14.87
C TRP A 174 -14.82 -6.52 14.09
N GLY A 175 -15.59 -7.49 14.57
CA GLY A 175 -16.85 -7.92 13.96
C GLY A 175 -18.00 -6.90 14.06
N GLY A 176 -17.84 -5.83 14.85
CA GLY A 176 -18.90 -4.84 15.08
C GLY A 176 -20.00 -5.33 16.03
N HIS A 177 -19.75 -6.38 16.83
CA HIS A 177 -20.73 -7.03 17.69
C HIS A 177 -20.87 -6.30 19.02
N GLN A 178 -21.51 -5.12 19.01
CA GLN A 178 -21.62 -4.24 20.17
C GLN A 178 -22.18 -4.95 21.42
N GLU A 179 -23.25 -5.73 21.29
CA GLU A 179 -23.88 -6.44 22.42
C GLU A 179 -22.93 -7.49 23.03
N LEU A 180 -22.25 -8.24 22.17
CA LEU A 180 -21.26 -9.24 22.57
C LEU A 180 -20.10 -8.58 23.33
N LEU A 181 -19.57 -7.49 22.78
CA LEU A 181 -18.49 -6.72 23.37
C LEU A 181 -18.87 -6.23 24.77
N LEU A 182 -20.05 -5.62 24.92
CA LEU A 182 -20.52 -5.12 26.23
C LEU A 182 -20.72 -6.26 27.23
N ARG A 183 -21.27 -7.41 26.79
CA ARG A 183 -21.42 -8.59 27.64
C ARG A 183 -20.08 -9.05 28.23
N PHE A 184 -19.07 -9.20 27.38
CA PHE A 184 -17.78 -9.74 27.82
C PHE A 184 -16.90 -8.67 28.50
N LEU A 185 -17.07 -7.39 28.20
CA LEU A 185 -16.43 -6.29 28.93
C LEU A 185 -16.94 -6.25 30.38
N ASN A 186 -18.24 -6.43 30.59
CA ASN A 186 -18.81 -6.55 31.94
C ASN A 186 -18.24 -7.74 32.71
N GLN A 187 -18.05 -8.87 32.04
CA GLN A 187 -17.43 -10.04 32.64
C GLN A 187 -15.96 -9.79 33.01
N TYR A 188 -15.18 -9.14 32.13
CA TYR A 188 -13.81 -8.74 32.40
C TYR A 188 -13.71 -7.78 33.59
N ASN A 189 -14.54 -6.73 33.59
CA ASN A 189 -14.56 -5.73 34.65
C ASN A 189 -14.90 -6.33 36.01
N ARG A 190 -15.86 -7.26 36.08
CA ARG A 190 -16.17 -7.99 37.32
C ARG A 190 -14.98 -8.79 37.84
N GLY A 191 -14.22 -9.44 36.96
CA GLY A 191 -13.01 -10.18 37.34
C GLY A 191 -11.90 -9.28 37.88
N LYS A 192 -11.83 -8.03 37.40
CA LYS A 192 -10.80 -7.04 37.77
C LYS A 192 -11.25 -6.04 38.85
N ASN A 193 -12.49 -6.13 39.34
CA ASN A 193 -13.11 -5.13 40.22
C ASN A 193 -13.11 -3.70 39.64
N ILE A 194 -13.27 -3.59 38.32
CA ILE A 194 -13.34 -2.31 37.60
C ILE A 194 -14.80 -1.86 37.52
N LEU A 195 -15.04 -0.56 37.64
CA LEU A 195 -16.40 -0.01 37.56
C LEU A 195 -16.98 -0.21 36.15
N PHE A 196 -18.30 -0.35 36.05
CA PHE A 196 -19.00 -0.57 34.77
C PHE A 196 -18.72 0.54 33.73
N ARG A 197 -18.43 1.76 34.17
CA ARG A 197 -18.14 2.93 33.33
C ARG A 197 -16.65 3.12 33.04
N GLU A 198 -15.82 2.17 33.44
CA GLU A 198 -14.38 2.19 33.22
C GLU A 198 -13.97 1.03 32.31
N ILE A 199 -12.83 1.21 31.65
CA ILE A 199 -12.21 0.20 30.79
C ILE A 199 -10.75 0.14 31.20
N ASP A 200 -10.31 -1.05 31.59
CA ASP A 200 -8.91 -1.38 31.83
C ASP A 200 -8.03 -1.05 30.61
N CYS A 201 -6.76 -0.72 30.82
CA CYS A 201 -5.87 -0.39 29.71
C CYS A 201 -5.72 -1.55 28.71
N HIS A 202 -5.67 -2.80 29.17
CA HIS A 202 -5.54 -3.96 28.28
C HIS A 202 -6.82 -4.20 27.47
N ALA A 203 -7.99 -4.06 28.09
CA ALA A 203 -9.28 -4.12 27.42
C ALA A 203 -9.41 -2.98 26.39
N MET A 204 -8.97 -1.77 26.74
CA MET A 204 -8.97 -0.62 25.85
C MET A 204 -8.14 -0.90 24.59
N TRP A 205 -6.91 -1.38 24.75
CA TRP A 205 -6.05 -1.71 23.61
C TRP A 205 -6.63 -2.81 22.72
N ALA A 206 -7.28 -3.82 23.30
CA ALA A 206 -7.96 -4.86 22.54
C ALA A 206 -9.13 -4.28 21.73
N ILE A 207 -9.99 -3.48 22.36
CA ILE A 207 -11.14 -2.85 21.73
C ILE A 207 -10.72 -1.89 20.61
N MET A 208 -9.70 -1.05 20.84
CA MET A 208 -9.21 -0.08 19.85
C MET A 208 -8.63 -0.78 18.62
N ARG A 209 -7.82 -1.84 18.83
CA ARG A 209 -7.32 -2.67 17.73
C ARG A 209 -8.46 -3.30 16.93
N GLY A 210 -9.47 -3.85 17.60
CA GLY A 210 -10.64 -4.42 16.94
C GLY A 210 -11.41 -3.38 16.13
N CYS A 211 -11.75 -2.24 16.73
CA CYS A 211 -12.48 -1.16 16.04
C CYS A 211 -11.74 -0.69 14.79
N GLY A 212 -10.43 -0.47 14.90
CA GLY A 212 -9.58 -0.09 13.77
C GLY A 212 -9.54 -1.16 12.69
N SER A 213 -9.30 -2.43 13.07
CA SER A 213 -9.20 -3.55 12.13
C SER A 213 -10.49 -3.78 11.34
N GLY A 214 -11.64 -3.59 11.98
CA GLY A 214 -12.96 -3.71 11.35
C GLY A 214 -13.49 -2.45 10.69
N GLY A 215 -12.81 -1.31 10.85
CA GLY A 215 -13.31 -0.03 10.38
C GLY A 215 -14.60 0.41 11.09
N GLN A 216 -14.82 0.01 12.34
CA GLN A 216 -16.08 0.17 13.07
C GLN A 216 -16.23 1.58 13.67
N VAL A 217 -16.52 2.56 12.82
CA VAL A 217 -16.68 3.97 13.21
C VAL A 217 -17.87 4.16 14.17
N GLU A 218 -19.01 3.52 13.90
CA GLU A 218 -20.20 3.65 14.76
C GLU A 218 -19.93 3.09 16.16
N LEU A 219 -19.27 1.92 16.24
CA LEU A 219 -18.92 1.31 17.52
C LEU A 219 -17.95 2.19 18.31
N LEU A 220 -16.91 2.74 17.67
CA LEU A 220 -15.98 3.66 18.33
C LEU A 220 -16.70 4.93 18.82
N THR A 221 -17.60 5.48 18.01
CA THR A 221 -18.41 6.64 18.39
C THR A 221 -19.28 6.33 19.62
N PHE A 222 -19.93 5.17 19.63
CA PHE A 222 -20.68 4.69 20.78
C PHE A 222 -19.78 4.58 22.02
N LEU A 223 -18.62 3.95 21.91
CA LEU A 223 -17.68 3.77 23.02
C LEU A 223 -17.21 5.12 23.60
N LYS A 224 -16.81 6.07 22.76
CA LYS A 224 -16.43 7.43 23.20
C LYS A 224 -17.55 8.16 23.94
N SER A 225 -18.81 7.94 23.54
CA SER A 225 -19.97 8.53 24.20
C SER A 225 -20.28 7.89 25.56
N HIS A 226 -19.95 6.60 25.72
CA HIS A 226 -20.28 5.81 26.90
C HIS A 226 -19.15 5.81 27.95
N TYR A 227 -17.91 5.97 27.51
CA TYR A 227 -16.70 5.89 28.33
C TYR A 227 -15.89 7.18 28.20
N THR A 228 -15.99 8.05 29.21
CA THR A 228 -15.43 9.41 29.20
C THR A 228 -13.90 9.48 29.32
N HIS A 229 -13.25 8.36 29.64
CA HIS A 229 -11.80 8.25 29.82
C HIS A 229 -11.06 7.72 28.58
N ILE A 230 -11.76 7.49 27.45
CA ILE A 230 -11.09 7.20 26.18
C ILE A 230 -10.37 8.46 25.72
N HIS A 231 -9.04 8.44 25.76
CA HIS A 231 -8.19 9.55 25.37
C HIS A 231 -7.74 9.44 23.92
N SER A 232 -7.32 10.56 23.34
CA SER A 232 -6.78 10.61 21.98
C SER A 232 -5.58 9.67 21.77
N SER A 233 -4.77 9.46 22.82
CA SER A 233 -3.63 8.53 22.79
C SER A 233 -4.05 7.07 22.60
N ASP A 234 -5.25 6.69 23.04
CA ASP A 234 -5.73 5.31 22.92
C ASP A 234 -6.11 4.97 21.47
N LEU A 235 -6.35 5.99 20.64
CA LEU A 235 -6.71 5.82 19.23
C LEU A 235 -5.52 5.44 18.34
N TYR A 236 -4.28 5.52 18.84
CA TYR A 236 -3.12 5.11 18.05
C TYR A 236 -3.21 3.65 17.60
N ASP A 237 -3.59 2.73 18.50
CA ASP A 237 -3.75 1.31 18.16
C ASP A 237 -4.90 1.06 17.18
N ALA A 238 -5.95 1.88 17.26
CA ALA A 238 -7.03 1.86 16.28
C ALA A 238 -6.53 2.31 14.90
N PHE A 239 -5.79 3.41 14.80
CA PHE A 239 -5.22 3.85 13.52
C PHE A 239 -4.21 2.88 12.95
N LYS A 240 -3.32 2.33 13.77
CA LYS A 240 -2.33 1.34 13.35
C LYS A 240 -3.02 0.12 12.73
N SER A 241 -4.06 -0.37 13.39
CA SER A 241 -4.83 -1.52 12.90
C SER A 241 -5.66 -1.17 11.67
N ALA A 242 -6.32 -0.01 11.65
CA ALA A 242 -7.07 0.47 10.50
C ALA A 242 -6.20 0.56 9.25
N VAL A 243 -5.00 1.15 9.36
CA VAL A 243 -4.08 1.25 8.23
C VAL A 243 -3.59 -0.13 7.77
N PHE A 244 -3.30 -1.04 8.71
CA PHE A 244 -2.90 -2.42 8.38
C PHE A 244 -3.98 -3.17 7.59
N TYR A 245 -5.24 -3.01 7.98
CA TYR A 245 -6.40 -3.66 7.33
C TYR A 245 -7.06 -2.80 6.23
N ASN A 246 -6.36 -1.77 5.74
CA ASN A 246 -6.82 -0.87 4.66
C ASN A 246 -8.17 -0.19 4.93
N GLN A 247 -8.46 0.13 6.19
CA GLN A 247 -9.64 0.87 6.63
C GLN A 247 -9.38 2.39 6.58
N ASP A 248 -8.98 2.88 5.40
CA ASP A 248 -8.61 4.30 5.21
C ASP A 248 -9.78 5.25 5.56
N ASP A 249 -11.03 4.84 5.28
CA ASP A 249 -12.25 5.59 5.60
C ASP A 249 -12.44 5.78 7.12
N PHE A 250 -12.07 4.79 7.93
CA PHE A 250 -12.10 4.90 9.38
C PHE A 250 -11.15 6.02 9.84
N VAL A 251 -9.90 6.00 9.37
CA VAL A 251 -8.89 7.02 9.72
C VAL A 251 -9.36 8.41 9.28
N MET A 252 -9.85 8.54 8.05
CA MET A 252 -10.32 9.83 7.52
C MET A 252 -11.56 10.36 8.25
N THR A 253 -12.45 9.49 8.70
CA THR A 253 -13.64 9.90 9.46
C THR A 253 -13.26 10.40 10.85
N GLU A 254 -12.36 9.71 11.53
CA GLU A 254 -11.86 10.13 12.85
C GLU A 254 -11.10 11.46 12.77
N LEU A 255 -10.28 11.67 11.74
CA LEU A 255 -9.58 12.94 11.53
C LEU A 255 -10.50 14.12 11.20
N LYS A 256 -11.68 13.87 10.60
CA LYS A 256 -12.71 14.90 10.40
C LYS A 256 -13.37 15.30 11.72
N GLN A 257 -13.49 14.36 12.66
CA GLN A 257 -14.07 14.64 13.98
C GLN A 257 -13.07 15.36 14.89
N ASP A 258 -11.80 14.99 14.86
CA ASP A 258 -10.74 15.63 15.63
C ASP A 258 -9.41 15.67 14.87
N HIS A 259 -9.08 16.84 14.31
CA HIS A 259 -7.85 17.02 13.55
C HIS A 259 -6.57 16.90 14.40
N ARG A 260 -6.66 17.03 15.73
CA ARG A 260 -5.49 16.88 16.62
C ARG A 260 -4.91 15.46 16.58
N LEU A 261 -5.68 14.50 16.07
CA LEU A 261 -5.28 13.10 15.90
C LEU A 261 -4.33 12.86 14.71
N ILE A 262 -4.05 13.90 13.90
CA ILE A 262 -3.24 13.78 12.68
C ILE A 262 -1.84 13.22 12.94
N GLU A 263 -1.21 13.55 14.08
CA GLU A 263 0.10 13.01 14.45
C GLU A 263 0.06 11.48 14.60
N TYR A 264 -0.95 10.94 15.31
CA TYR A 264 -1.11 9.50 15.50
C TYR A 264 -1.43 8.79 14.19
N ALA A 265 -2.26 9.38 13.33
CA ALA A 265 -2.57 8.84 12.01
C ALA A 265 -1.34 8.83 11.11
N GLN A 266 -0.54 9.89 11.09
CA GLN A 266 0.74 9.94 10.38
C GLN A 266 1.73 8.89 10.88
N TYR A 267 1.89 8.78 12.21
CA TYR A 267 2.78 7.79 12.82
C TYR A 267 2.34 6.36 12.48
N ALA A 268 1.06 6.02 12.68
CA ALA A 268 0.49 4.73 12.30
C ALA A 268 0.71 4.41 10.81
N THR A 269 0.46 5.39 9.94
CA THR A 269 0.61 5.22 8.49
C THR A 269 2.06 5.03 8.06
N ALA A 270 2.99 5.74 8.71
CA ALA A 270 4.43 5.59 8.50
C ALA A 270 4.93 4.22 8.99
N VAL A 271 4.50 3.77 10.19
CA VAL A 271 4.84 2.44 10.74
C VAL A 271 4.36 1.32 9.82
N MET A 272 3.15 1.45 9.26
CA MET A 272 2.58 0.50 8.30
C MET A 272 3.09 0.71 6.86
N ARG A 273 3.97 1.69 6.62
CA ARG A 273 4.57 2.02 5.32
C ARG A 273 3.56 2.25 4.20
N ARG A 274 2.34 2.70 4.51
CA ARG A 274 1.27 3.00 3.54
C ARG A 274 1.48 4.41 2.96
N ILE A 275 2.56 4.60 2.20
CA ILE A 275 3.02 5.94 1.76
C ILE A 275 1.98 6.68 0.92
N ASP A 276 1.27 5.98 0.03
CA ASP A 276 0.19 6.58 -0.77
C ASP A 276 -0.91 7.19 0.10
N PHE A 277 -1.22 6.56 1.24
CA PHE A 277 -2.19 7.10 2.19
C PHE A 277 -1.58 8.19 3.05
N LEU A 278 -0.31 8.05 3.45
CA LEU A 278 0.42 9.10 4.18
C LEU A 278 0.46 10.40 3.38
N GLU A 279 0.72 10.34 2.07
CA GLU A 279 0.71 11.51 1.19
C GLU A 279 -0.65 12.19 1.05
N GLN A 280 -1.75 11.49 1.36
CA GLN A 280 -3.09 12.08 1.43
C GLN A 280 -3.34 12.79 2.77
N LEU A 281 -2.71 12.30 3.84
CA LEU A 281 -2.74 12.94 5.16
C LEU A 281 -1.86 14.20 5.23
N LEU A 282 -0.87 14.31 4.35
CA LEU A 282 0.05 15.45 4.29
C LEU A 282 -0.52 16.60 3.45
N THR A 283 -0.76 17.74 4.10
CA THR A 283 -1.06 19.01 3.45
C THR A 283 0.20 19.88 3.34
N LYS A 284 0.11 21.03 2.66
CA LYS A 284 1.25 21.96 2.54
C LYS A 284 1.71 22.49 3.91
N GLU A 285 0.81 22.54 4.89
CA GLU A 285 1.00 23.09 6.24
C GLU A 285 1.26 22.02 7.30
N SER A 286 1.27 20.73 6.94
CA SER A 286 1.55 19.65 7.89
C SER A 286 2.91 19.83 8.56
N ASP A 287 2.99 19.53 9.87
CA ASP A 287 4.21 19.68 10.68
C ASP A 287 5.12 18.44 10.66
N PHE A 288 4.70 17.37 9.97
CA PHE A 288 5.43 16.09 9.79
C PHE A 288 5.84 15.44 11.12
N SER A 289 5.21 15.80 12.24
CA SER A 289 5.63 15.39 13.57
C SER A 289 5.51 13.87 13.76
N GLY A 290 4.42 13.26 13.29
CA GLY A 290 4.19 11.82 13.40
C GLY A 290 5.20 10.99 12.61
N ILE A 291 5.62 11.48 11.43
CA ILE A 291 6.68 10.85 10.63
C ILE A 291 8.03 10.93 11.35
N ALA A 292 8.33 12.08 11.95
CA ALA A 292 9.58 12.26 12.66
C ALA A 292 9.66 11.38 13.94
N ILE A 293 8.53 11.13 14.62
CA ILE A 293 8.45 10.14 15.71
C ILE A 293 8.72 8.73 15.17
N PHE A 294 8.10 8.35 14.04
CA PHE A 294 8.36 7.05 13.40
C PHE A 294 9.83 6.84 13.08
N ILE A 295 10.48 7.84 12.47
CA ILE A 295 11.88 7.72 12.09
C ILE A 295 12.77 7.58 13.33
N LYS A 296 12.51 8.35 14.39
CA LYS A 296 13.21 8.19 15.67
C LYS A 296 13.08 6.77 16.22
N ASP A 297 11.87 6.22 16.24
CA ASP A 297 11.57 4.97 16.94
C ASP A 297 11.96 3.71 16.14
N GLN A 298 11.91 3.79 14.80
CA GLN A 298 11.95 2.60 13.93
C GLN A 298 13.06 2.63 12.87
N ILE A 299 13.64 3.78 12.56
CA ILE A 299 14.66 3.91 11.51
C ILE A 299 16.04 4.03 12.16
N ILE A 300 16.74 2.90 12.17
CA ILE A 300 18.03 2.73 12.84
C ILE A 300 19.24 2.93 11.91
N SER A 301 19.05 3.23 10.62
CA SER A 301 20.14 3.37 9.67
C SER A 301 19.85 4.32 8.51
N THR A 302 20.91 4.82 7.89
CA THR A 302 20.87 5.66 6.69
C THR A 302 20.20 4.95 5.51
N ASN A 303 20.42 3.65 5.34
CA ASN A 303 19.79 2.85 4.28
C ASN A 303 18.28 2.64 4.52
N ALA A 304 17.87 2.46 5.78
CA ALA A 304 16.46 2.38 6.14
C ALA A 304 15.74 3.71 5.87
N LEU A 305 16.38 4.84 6.20
CA LEU A 305 15.85 6.17 5.88
C LEU A 305 15.76 6.38 4.36
N PHE A 306 16.82 6.04 3.61
CA PHE A 306 16.81 6.13 2.14
C PHE A 306 15.66 5.32 1.54
N THR A 307 15.51 4.06 1.96
CA THR A 307 14.43 3.16 1.50
C THR A 307 13.04 3.74 1.81
N TYR A 308 12.88 4.39 2.97
CA TYR A 308 11.62 5.05 3.32
C TYR A 308 11.37 6.29 2.43
N LEU A 309 12.38 7.13 2.21
CA LEU A 309 12.21 8.37 1.46
C LEU A 309 11.92 8.14 -0.04
N ILE A 310 12.51 7.12 -0.67
CA ILE A 310 12.26 6.84 -2.10
C ILE A 310 10.83 6.39 -2.40
N ALA A 311 10.09 5.93 -1.39
CA ALA A 311 8.71 5.48 -1.53
C ALA A 311 7.73 6.66 -1.74
N PHE A 312 8.09 7.89 -1.34
CA PHE A 312 7.28 9.07 -1.65
C PHE A 312 7.15 9.26 -3.16
N THR A 313 5.97 9.62 -3.63
CA THR A 313 5.74 9.99 -5.02
C THR A 313 5.93 11.49 -5.25
N LYS A 314 5.63 12.29 -4.24
CA LYS A 314 5.76 13.75 -4.26
C LYS A 314 7.16 14.18 -3.77
N PRO A 315 8.05 14.66 -4.66
CA PRO A 315 9.43 14.97 -4.29
C PRO A 315 9.54 16.08 -3.23
N GLU A 316 8.56 16.98 -3.15
CA GLU A 316 8.54 18.07 -2.17
C GLU A 316 8.38 17.61 -0.72
N PHE A 317 7.96 16.37 -0.48
CA PHE A 317 7.85 15.82 0.87
C PHE A 317 9.18 15.36 1.43
N VAL A 318 10.13 14.93 0.59
CA VAL A 318 11.46 14.51 1.03
C VAL A 318 12.20 15.62 1.81
N PRO A 319 12.41 16.84 1.27
CA PRO A 319 13.11 17.89 2.00
C PRO A 319 12.35 18.34 3.25
N LYS A 320 11.01 18.26 3.26
CA LYS A 320 10.20 18.59 4.44
C LYS A 320 10.42 17.59 5.56
N VAL A 321 10.42 16.29 5.24
CA VAL A 321 10.76 15.23 6.20
C VAL A 321 12.19 15.43 6.72
N CYS A 322 13.16 15.63 5.83
CA CYS A 322 14.56 15.86 6.24
C CYS A 322 14.69 17.08 7.17
N LYS A 323 14.04 18.19 6.84
CA LYS A 323 14.02 19.38 7.70
C LYS A 323 13.40 19.11 9.08
N ALA A 324 12.29 18.36 9.13
CA ALA A 324 11.64 17.98 10.38
C ALA A 324 12.55 17.09 11.25
N LEU A 325 13.37 16.22 10.64
CA LEU A 325 14.35 15.41 11.35
C LEU A 325 15.50 16.25 11.93
N VAL A 326 16.07 17.18 11.15
CA VAL A 326 17.15 18.07 11.62
C VAL A 326 16.71 18.93 12.80
N ALA A 327 15.43 19.33 12.83
CA ALA A 327 14.87 20.10 13.95
C ALA A 327 14.80 19.31 15.27
N ARG A 328 14.94 17.97 15.23
CA ARG A 328 14.85 17.11 16.42
C ARG A 328 16.22 16.72 16.93
N LYS A 329 16.46 16.98 18.21
CA LYS A 329 17.73 16.67 18.91
C LYS A 329 17.93 15.18 19.21
N GLU A 330 16.89 14.37 19.02
CA GLU A 330 16.83 12.95 19.43
C GLU A 330 17.05 11.98 18.26
N ILE A 331 17.31 12.49 17.05
CA ILE A 331 17.62 11.66 15.89
C ILE A 331 19.09 11.24 15.93
N ASP A 332 19.37 10.01 15.50
CA ASP A 332 20.72 9.47 15.40
C ASP A 332 21.68 10.42 14.64
N ALA A 333 22.85 10.68 15.23
CA ALA A 333 23.82 11.62 14.70
C ALA A 333 24.34 11.22 13.31
N THR A 334 24.54 9.92 13.06
CA THR A 334 24.98 9.41 11.74
C THR A 334 23.91 9.66 10.68
N ILE A 335 22.62 9.55 11.02
CA ILE A 335 21.53 9.92 10.12
C ILE A 335 21.60 11.42 9.78
N ILE A 336 21.76 12.29 10.79
CA ILE A 336 21.81 13.74 10.59
C ILE A 336 23.03 14.15 9.76
N GLU A 337 24.21 13.58 10.03
CA GLU A 337 25.44 13.85 9.26
C GLU A 337 25.30 13.50 7.77
N ASN A 338 24.53 12.45 7.46
CA ASN A 338 24.35 11.98 6.08
C ASN A 338 23.06 12.49 5.41
N ILE A 339 22.23 13.27 6.12
CA ILE A 339 20.86 13.57 5.70
C ILE A 339 20.80 14.27 4.34
N ALA A 340 21.71 15.20 4.07
CA ALA A 340 21.77 15.92 2.80
C ALA A 340 22.10 15.00 1.61
N GLN A 341 22.97 14.00 1.82
CA GLN A 341 23.33 13.03 0.79
C GLN A 341 22.19 12.02 0.57
N ILE A 342 21.52 11.60 1.64
CA ILE A 342 20.34 10.73 1.59
C ILE A 342 19.20 11.43 0.84
N GLU A 343 18.90 12.69 1.18
CA GLU A 343 17.90 13.52 0.50
C GLU A 343 18.18 13.61 -1.00
N LYS A 344 19.42 13.98 -1.37
CA LYS A 344 19.85 14.09 -2.76
C LYS A 344 19.67 12.77 -3.52
N ASN A 345 20.03 11.64 -2.91
CA ASN A 345 19.90 10.33 -3.53
C ASN A 345 18.42 9.92 -3.67
N ALA A 346 17.60 10.18 -2.65
CA ALA A 346 16.19 9.85 -2.69
C ALA A 346 15.47 10.64 -3.80
N LEU A 347 15.76 11.93 -3.94
CA LEU A 347 15.22 12.76 -5.01
C LEU A 347 15.58 12.25 -6.41
N LYS A 348 16.78 11.69 -6.61
CA LYS A 348 17.16 11.05 -7.90
C LYS A 348 16.30 9.83 -8.21
N VAL A 349 16.02 8.98 -7.23
CA VAL A 349 15.16 7.80 -7.43
C VAL A 349 13.72 8.22 -7.73
N ILE A 350 13.20 9.21 -7.01
CA ILE A 350 11.86 9.77 -7.26
C ILE A 350 11.78 10.42 -8.65
N ASP A 351 12.84 11.11 -9.09
CA ASP A 351 12.93 11.68 -10.43
C ASP A 351 12.88 10.60 -11.52
N LEU A 352 13.67 9.52 -11.39
CA LEU A 352 13.59 8.36 -12.28
C LEU A 352 12.17 7.77 -12.33
N LYS A 353 11.54 7.61 -11.16
CA LYS A 353 10.17 7.12 -11.02
C LYS A 353 9.18 7.98 -11.82
N ASN A 354 9.25 9.30 -11.65
CA ASN A 354 8.30 10.25 -12.24
C ASN A 354 8.55 10.49 -13.74
N ARG A 355 9.80 10.48 -14.19
CA ARG A 355 10.17 10.63 -15.61
C ARG A 355 9.70 9.45 -16.44
N TYR A 356 9.98 8.24 -15.98
CA TYR A 356 9.71 7.01 -16.74
C TYR A 356 8.38 6.34 -16.37
N GLY A 357 7.70 6.82 -15.33
CA GLY A 357 6.45 6.24 -14.84
C GLY A 357 6.61 4.79 -14.38
N ILE A 358 7.75 4.48 -13.78
CA ILE A 358 8.12 3.15 -13.25
C ILE A 358 7.78 3.04 -11.75
N THR A 359 7.94 1.88 -11.13
CA THR A 359 7.72 1.71 -9.68
C THR A 359 8.95 2.13 -8.85
N THR A 360 8.81 2.29 -7.54
CA THR A 360 9.97 2.62 -6.68
C THR A 360 11.03 1.54 -6.73
N HIS A 361 10.62 0.26 -6.72
CA HIS A 361 11.53 -0.88 -6.85
C HIS A 361 12.31 -0.85 -8.18
N GLN A 362 11.63 -0.58 -9.29
CA GLN A 362 12.27 -0.43 -10.61
C GLN A 362 13.18 0.80 -10.69
N ALA A 363 12.79 1.93 -10.10
CA ALA A 363 13.60 3.15 -10.09
C ALA A 363 14.86 2.99 -9.23
N ARG A 364 14.74 2.29 -8.10
CA ARG A 364 15.88 1.91 -7.26
C ARG A 364 16.87 1.03 -8.02
N PHE A 365 16.38 0.02 -8.73
CA PHE A 365 17.22 -0.83 -9.57
C PHE A 365 18.03 -0.03 -10.60
N LEU A 366 17.40 0.93 -11.30
CA LEU A 366 18.13 1.82 -12.23
C LEU A 366 19.11 2.77 -11.54
N TYR A 367 18.83 3.18 -10.31
CA TYR A 367 19.74 4.00 -9.52
C TYR A 367 20.97 3.22 -9.04
N GLU A 368 20.79 1.95 -8.67
CA GLU A 368 21.87 1.04 -8.24
C GLU A 368 22.67 0.51 -9.45
N HIS A 369 22.05 0.46 -10.64
CA HIS A 369 22.65 0.01 -11.90
C HIS A 369 22.48 1.03 -13.04
N PRO A 370 23.12 2.21 -12.93
CA PRO A 370 22.93 3.32 -13.88
C PRO A 370 23.35 2.98 -15.31
N GLU A 371 24.21 1.98 -15.51
CA GLU A 371 24.64 1.50 -16.82
C GLU A 371 23.51 0.88 -17.66
N ILE A 372 22.42 0.43 -17.02
CA ILE A 372 21.32 -0.24 -17.69
C ILE A 372 20.42 0.75 -18.44
N LEU A 373 20.17 1.93 -17.88
CA LEU A 373 19.24 2.90 -18.47
C LEU A 373 19.63 3.29 -19.91
N PRO A 374 20.90 3.64 -20.21
CA PRO A 374 21.32 3.90 -21.59
C PRO A 374 21.09 2.72 -22.55
N LEU A 375 21.30 1.48 -22.09
CA LEU A 375 21.08 0.27 -22.88
C LEU A 375 19.60 0.06 -23.20
N ILE A 376 18.72 0.32 -22.21
CA ILE A 376 17.28 0.28 -22.44
C ILE A 376 16.92 1.34 -23.48
N VAL A 377 17.39 2.58 -23.34
CA VAL A 377 17.02 3.71 -24.22
C VAL A 377 17.52 3.52 -25.66
N SER A 378 18.72 2.97 -25.87
CA SER A 378 19.39 2.89 -27.17
C SER A 378 18.74 1.96 -28.20
N THR A 379 17.78 1.11 -27.81
CA THR A 379 17.10 0.10 -28.67
C THR A 379 18.04 -0.92 -29.34
N GLN A 380 19.31 -0.98 -28.95
CA GLN A 380 20.32 -1.86 -29.56
C GLN A 380 20.13 -3.35 -29.21
N TYR A 381 19.40 -3.64 -28.14
CA TYR A 381 19.18 -4.98 -27.63
C TYR A 381 17.68 -5.27 -27.56
N ASP A 382 17.28 -6.50 -27.85
CA ASP A 382 15.95 -6.97 -27.50
C ASP A 382 15.82 -7.16 -25.97
N THR A 383 14.58 -7.35 -25.51
CA THR A 383 14.32 -7.41 -24.06
C THR A 383 14.96 -8.62 -23.40
N ASP A 384 15.08 -9.74 -24.11
CA ASP A 384 15.66 -10.98 -23.59
C ASP A 384 17.17 -10.87 -23.46
N GLY A 385 17.84 -10.26 -24.44
CA GLY A 385 19.26 -9.92 -24.39
C GLY A 385 19.57 -8.98 -23.23
N LEU A 386 18.75 -7.94 -23.03
CA LEU A 386 18.89 -7.05 -21.88
C LEU A 386 18.69 -7.77 -20.54
N TYR A 387 17.69 -8.65 -20.44
CA TYR A 387 17.44 -9.39 -19.21
C TYR A 387 18.60 -10.33 -18.86
N ASN A 388 19.19 -10.99 -19.86
CA ASN A 388 20.33 -11.88 -19.64
C ASN A 388 21.57 -11.16 -19.08
N LEU A 389 21.73 -9.85 -19.32
CA LEU A 389 22.81 -9.04 -18.74
C LEU A 389 22.59 -8.70 -17.26
N VAL A 390 21.37 -8.86 -16.75
CA VAL A 390 20.99 -8.37 -15.43
C VAL A 390 20.32 -9.40 -14.54
N LYS A 391 20.04 -10.60 -15.06
CA LYS A 391 19.35 -11.68 -14.32
C LYS A 391 20.03 -12.07 -13.02
N ASP A 392 21.36 -11.92 -12.95
CA ASP A 392 22.16 -12.26 -11.76
C ASP A 392 22.13 -11.16 -10.68
N LYS A 393 21.49 -10.01 -10.95
CA LYS A 393 21.32 -8.92 -9.98
C LYS A 393 20.12 -9.14 -9.02
N GLU A 394 19.36 -10.22 -9.19
CA GLU A 394 18.24 -10.73 -8.36
C GLU A 394 17.12 -9.73 -7.94
N ASP A 395 17.17 -8.46 -8.34
CA ASP A 395 16.19 -7.45 -7.91
C ASP A 395 14.85 -7.53 -8.65
N LEU A 396 14.86 -7.87 -9.94
CA LEU A 396 13.66 -7.90 -10.79
C LEU A 396 13.54 -9.26 -11.48
N ASN A 397 12.36 -9.88 -11.38
CA ASN A 397 12.07 -11.04 -12.23
C ASN A 397 11.84 -10.60 -13.69
N TYR A 398 11.83 -11.58 -14.61
CA TYR A 398 11.67 -11.34 -16.03
C TYR A 398 10.48 -10.41 -16.37
N TRP A 399 9.29 -10.68 -15.82
CA TRP A 399 8.09 -9.89 -16.11
C TRP A 399 8.21 -8.45 -15.62
N GLN A 400 8.81 -8.25 -14.46
CA GLN A 400 9.03 -6.93 -13.87
C GLN A 400 10.07 -6.12 -14.66
N PHE A 401 11.10 -6.79 -15.17
CA PHE A 401 12.11 -6.18 -16.05
C PHE A 401 11.53 -5.83 -17.42
N VAL A 402 10.74 -6.73 -18.03
CA VAL A 402 10.04 -6.46 -19.29
C VAL A 402 9.12 -5.24 -19.16
N ASP A 403 8.42 -5.10 -18.04
CA ASP A 403 7.58 -3.92 -17.75
C ASP A 403 8.43 -2.64 -17.60
N LEU A 404 9.57 -2.72 -16.91
CA LEU A 404 10.54 -1.62 -16.82
C LEU A 404 10.98 -1.15 -18.21
N VAL A 405 11.45 -2.07 -19.07
CA VAL A 405 11.89 -1.76 -20.44
C VAL A 405 10.77 -1.08 -21.23
N LYS A 406 9.55 -1.62 -21.16
CA LYS A 406 8.38 -1.05 -21.85
C LYS A 406 8.05 0.37 -21.36
N ARG A 407 8.08 0.61 -20.05
CA ARG A 407 7.78 1.93 -19.47
C ARG A 407 8.85 2.96 -19.79
N VAL A 408 10.12 2.59 -19.73
CA VAL A 408 11.24 3.46 -20.12
C VAL A 408 11.14 3.81 -21.60
N GLN A 409 10.98 2.82 -22.48
CA GLN A 409 10.83 3.06 -23.92
C GLN A 409 9.61 3.93 -24.24
N LYS A 410 8.48 3.68 -23.60
CA LYS A 410 7.26 4.48 -23.78
C LYS A 410 7.42 5.94 -23.33
N ASN A 411 8.23 6.21 -22.31
CA ASN A 411 8.37 7.54 -21.72
C ASN A 411 9.71 8.22 -22.04
N LYS A 412 10.57 7.64 -22.90
CA LYS A 412 11.88 8.22 -23.25
C LYS A 412 11.76 9.64 -23.84
N ALA A 413 10.76 9.88 -24.69
CA ALA A 413 10.51 11.22 -25.24
C ALA A 413 10.10 12.22 -24.16
N LYS A 414 9.30 11.78 -23.16
CA LYS A 414 8.91 12.63 -22.03
C LYS A 414 10.14 12.98 -21.19
N SER A 415 10.99 12.01 -20.91
CA SER A 415 12.23 12.24 -20.19
C SER A 415 13.13 13.24 -20.92
N GLN A 416 13.31 13.06 -22.24
CA GLN A 416 14.10 14.00 -23.05
C GLN A 416 13.50 15.42 -23.04
N LEU A 417 12.17 15.55 -23.12
CA LEU A 417 11.53 16.86 -22.99
C LEU A 417 11.83 17.49 -21.63
N VAL A 418 11.77 16.72 -20.53
CA VAL A 418 12.13 17.23 -19.20
C VAL A 418 13.58 17.73 -19.19
N ASP A 419 14.53 16.98 -19.74
CA ASP A 419 15.94 17.38 -19.84
C ASP A 419 16.11 18.68 -20.64
N ASP A 420 15.48 18.78 -21.82
CA ASP A 420 15.56 19.94 -22.70
C ASP A 420 14.98 21.21 -22.00
N LEU A 421 13.92 21.06 -21.19
CA LEU A 421 13.31 22.16 -20.43
C LEU A 421 14.14 22.59 -19.22
N GLU A 422 14.74 21.64 -18.50
CA GLU A 422 15.63 21.93 -17.37
C GLU A 422 16.87 22.68 -17.86
N ASP A 423 17.45 22.26 -18.99
CA ASP A 423 18.58 22.96 -19.61
C ASP A 423 18.21 24.39 -20.00
N TYR A 424 17.03 24.59 -20.62
CA TYR A 424 16.52 25.93 -20.93
C TYR A 424 16.41 26.82 -19.68
N LEU A 425 15.86 26.31 -18.58
CA LEU A 425 15.69 27.09 -17.35
C LEU A 425 17.02 27.48 -16.67
N ASN A 426 18.05 26.66 -16.87
CA ASN A 426 19.40 26.84 -16.30
C ASN A 426 20.27 27.78 -17.16
N THR A 427 20.13 27.74 -18.48
CA THR A 427 20.99 28.49 -19.41
C THR A 427 20.44 29.87 -19.77
N LYS A 428 19.12 30.10 -19.66
CA LYS A 428 18.50 31.36 -20.09
C LYS A 428 18.48 32.47 -19.04
N SER A 429 18.85 33.67 -19.48
CA SER A 429 18.92 34.87 -18.65
C SER A 429 17.53 35.42 -18.28
N LEU A 430 17.50 36.33 -17.30
CA LEU A 430 16.28 37.00 -16.82
C LEU A 430 15.52 37.79 -17.90
N TRP A 431 16.17 38.14 -19.02
CA TRP A 431 15.53 38.81 -20.15
C TRP A 431 14.36 37.99 -20.73
N TRP A 432 14.42 36.66 -20.60
CA TRP A 432 13.40 35.71 -21.01
C TRP A 432 12.32 35.47 -19.95
N TYR A 433 12.13 36.38 -18.98
CA TYR A 433 11.28 36.18 -17.80
C TYR A 433 9.91 35.56 -18.10
N ASN A 434 9.22 36.03 -19.15
CA ASN A 434 7.89 35.53 -19.52
C ASN A 434 7.92 34.06 -20.00
N HIS A 435 8.89 33.70 -20.84
CA HIS A 435 9.05 32.33 -21.33
C HIS A 435 9.63 31.41 -20.25
N ARG A 436 10.64 31.86 -19.51
CA ARG A 436 11.24 31.14 -18.38
C ARG A 436 10.21 30.82 -17.30
N SER A 437 9.39 31.80 -16.91
CA SER A 437 8.36 31.58 -15.90
C SER A 437 7.22 30.68 -16.38
N ARG A 438 6.91 30.69 -17.69
CA ARG A 438 5.97 29.74 -18.30
C ARG A 438 6.57 28.34 -18.35
N CYS A 439 7.80 28.20 -18.83
CA CYS A 439 8.54 26.94 -18.89
C CYS A 439 8.63 26.30 -17.50
N ALA A 440 8.97 27.06 -16.45
CA ALA A 440 8.97 26.57 -15.08
C ALA A 440 7.57 26.08 -14.64
N SER A 441 6.52 26.87 -14.88
CA SER A 441 5.15 26.47 -14.55
C SER A 441 4.68 25.25 -15.34
N PHE A 442 5.11 25.10 -16.59
CA PHE A 442 4.80 23.95 -17.44
C PHE A 442 5.57 22.70 -17.03
N LEU A 443 6.85 22.85 -16.69
CA LEU A 443 7.70 21.75 -16.23
C LEU A 443 7.15 21.12 -14.95
N GLU A 444 6.68 21.93 -14.00
CA GLU A 444 5.99 21.43 -12.80
C GLU A 444 4.74 20.60 -13.18
N ALA A 445 3.87 21.15 -14.04
CA ALA A 445 2.68 20.42 -14.51
C ALA A 445 3.04 19.13 -15.29
N LEU A 446 4.13 19.14 -16.06
CA LEU A 446 4.63 17.99 -16.81
C LEU A 446 5.15 16.89 -15.88
N LYS A 447 5.86 17.27 -14.80
CA LYS A 447 6.35 16.35 -13.78
C LYS A 447 5.21 15.70 -12.99
N GLU A 448 4.14 16.43 -12.72
CA GLU A 448 2.91 15.90 -12.09
C GLU A 448 2.11 14.98 -13.02
N THR A 449 2.30 15.10 -14.33
CA THR A 449 1.52 14.34 -15.32
C THR A 449 2.00 12.89 -15.44
N ARG A 450 1.21 11.94 -14.92
CA ARG A 450 1.54 10.50 -14.92
C ARG A 450 1.11 9.74 -16.18
N SER A 451 0.11 10.22 -16.91
CA SER A 451 -0.38 9.51 -18.10
C SER A 451 0.19 10.09 -19.39
N HIS A 452 0.54 9.20 -20.32
CA HIS A 452 1.06 9.58 -21.63
C HIS A 452 0.04 10.44 -22.43
N LYS A 453 -1.26 10.14 -22.29
CA LYS A 453 -2.34 10.91 -22.93
C LYS A 453 -2.44 12.33 -22.37
N ALA A 454 -2.39 12.48 -21.04
CA ALA A 454 -2.40 13.80 -20.41
C ALA A 454 -1.15 14.60 -20.78
N CYS A 455 0.02 13.94 -20.86
CA CYS A 455 1.26 14.58 -21.29
C CYS A 455 1.14 15.13 -22.72
N ARG A 456 0.60 14.32 -23.65
CA ARG A 456 0.30 14.76 -25.02
C ARG A 456 -0.68 15.93 -25.06
N SER A 457 -1.76 15.89 -24.26
CA SER A 457 -2.72 17.00 -24.20
C SER A 457 -2.06 18.28 -23.72
N LEU A 458 -1.31 18.19 -22.63
CA LEU A 458 -0.63 19.31 -22.00
C LEU A 458 0.39 19.95 -22.96
N VAL A 459 1.20 19.15 -23.66
CA VAL A 459 2.16 19.66 -24.65
C VAL A 459 1.45 20.22 -25.88
N GLY A 460 0.42 19.53 -26.38
CA GLY A 460 -0.37 20.00 -27.51
C GLY A 460 -1.08 21.32 -27.23
N GLU A 461 -1.57 21.53 -26.00
CA GLU A 461 -2.14 22.79 -25.54
C GLU A 461 -1.08 23.90 -25.48
N GLN A 462 0.11 23.63 -24.95
CA GLN A 462 1.21 24.61 -25.02
C GLN A 462 1.56 24.96 -26.45
N PHE A 463 1.67 23.97 -27.33
CA PHE A 463 2.01 24.18 -28.72
C PHE A 463 0.95 25.04 -29.44
N ARG A 464 -0.33 24.81 -29.15
CA ARG A 464 -1.44 25.67 -29.64
C ARG A 464 -1.34 27.10 -29.12
N LEU A 465 -0.97 27.31 -27.86
CA LEU A 465 -0.80 28.64 -27.28
C LEU A 465 0.36 29.42 -27.92
N PHE A 466 1.42 28.74 -28.35
CA PHE A 466 2.49 29.33 -29.16
C PHE A 466 2.08 29.61 -30.62
N ALA A 467 1.13 28.84 -31.16
CA ALA A 467 0.64 29.02 -32.53
C ALA A 467 -0.54 30.02 -32.66
N ALA A 468 -1.25 30.30 -31.57
CA ALA A 468 -2.38 31.24 -31.55
C ALA A 468 -1.92 32.69 -31.78
N PRO A 469 -2.70 33.56 -32.45
CA PRO A 469 -2.39 34.99 -32.57
C PRO A 469 -2.23 35.64 -31.20
N PRO A 470 -1.39 36.68 -31.05
CA PRO A 470 -1.22 37.35 -29.76
C PRO A 470 -2.57 37.96 -29.35
N ALA A 471 -3.19 37.40 -28.33
CA ALA A 471 -4.46 37.92 -27.81
C ALA A 471 -4.23 39.29 -27.17
N PRO A 472 -5.11 40.29 -27.38
CA PRO A 472 -5.11 41.49 -26.56
C PRO A 472 -5.34 41.10 -25.10
N SER A 473 -4.49 41.58 -24.20
CA SER A 473 -4.43 41.21 -22.79
C SER A 473 -5.82 41.00 -22.17
N PRO A 474 -6.23 39.76 -21.88
CA PRO A 474 -7.31 39.54 -20.94
C PRO A 474 -6.79 39.84 -19.55
N SER A 475 -7.64 40.37 -18.69
CA SER A 475 -7.43 40.39 -17.24
C SER A 475 -7.22 38.93 -16.78
N ALA A 476 -5.96 38.51 -16.66
CA ALA A 476 -5.64 37.26 -16.01
C ALA A 476 -6.20 37.36 -14.58
N THR A 477 -7.21 36.55 -14.26
CA THR A 477 -7.53 36.28 -12.87
C THR A 477 -6.24 35.77 -12.22
N GLN A 478 -5.90 36.28 -11.03
CA GLN A 478 -4.62 36.02 -10.36
C GLN A 478 -4.31 34.52 -10.16
N ASP A 479 -5.31 33.64 -10.32
CA ASP A 479 -5.23 32.21 -10.07
C ASP A 479 -4.95 31.32 -11.31
N THR A 480 -4.83 31.87 -12.53
CA THR A 480 -4.56 31.03 -13.71
C THR A 480 -3.08 30.64 -13.80
N PRO A 481 -2.72 29.34 -13.90
CA PRO A 481 -1.33 28.91 -14.09
C PRO A 481 -0.69 29.56 -15.32
N LYS A 482 0.58 29.97 -15.21
CA LYS A 482 1.26 30.73 -16.28
C LYS A 482 1.33 29.97 -17.60
N HIS A 483 1.48 28.64 -17.56
CA HIS A 483 1.48 27.82 -18.77
C HIS A 483 0.11 27.78 -19.46
N ALA A 484 -1.01 27.91 -18.74
CA ALA A 484 -2.35 27.94 -19.34
C ALA A 484 -2.74 29.32 -19.91
N SER A 485 -1.97 30.37 -19.62
CA SER A 485 -2.23 31.73 -20.11
C SER A 485 -1.73 31.96 -21.53
N ALA A 486 -2.25 32.98 -22.23
CA ALA A 486 -1.79 33.38 -23.56
C ALA A 486 -0.30 33.79 -23.58
N VAL A 487 0.40 33.45 -24.67
CA VAL A 487 1.84 33.73 -24.82
C VAL A 487 2.03 35.18 -25.28
N LYS A 488 2.65 36.02 -24.42
CA LYS A 488 2.88 37.45 -24.68
C LYS A 488 3.86 37.73 -25.84
N GLN A 489 4.68 36.75 -26.23
CA GLN A 489 5.72 36.85 -27.27
C GLN A 489 5.75 35.59 -28.15
N ASN A 490 4.58 35.13 -28.59
CA ASN A 490 4.41 33.90 -29.40
C ASN A 490 5.22 33.85 -30.71
N ALA A 491 5.66 35.00 -31.23
CA ALA A 491 6.53 35.07 -32.41
C ALA A 491 7.95 34.53 -32.14
N VAL A 492 8.38 34.47 -30.88
CA VAL A 492 9.70 33.99 -30.51
C VAL A 492 9.67 32.48 -30.31
N LYS A 493 10.32 31.76 -31.23
CA LYS A 493 10.52 30.31 -31.18
C LYS A 493 11.91 30.03 -30.63
N ASP A 494 12.00 29.98 -29.31
CA ASP A 494 13.22 29.68 -28.58
C ASP A 494 13.36 28.17 -28.34
N GLU A 495 14.40 27.76 -27.62
CA GLU A 495 14.69 26.35 -27.35
C GLU A 495 13.59 25.69 -26.51
N TYR A 496 12.82 26.47 -25.74
CA TYR A 496 11.60 25.96 -25.09
C TYR A 496 10.56 25.54 -26.15
N TYR A 497 10.29 26.38 -27.14
CA TYR A 497 9.42 26.00 -28.26
C TYR A 497 9.97 24.80 -29.04
N ASP A 498 11.26 24.75 -29.33
CA ASP A 498 11.88 23.65 -30.09
C ASP A 498 11.78 22.32 -29.34
N ALA A 499 11.95 22.32 -28.01
CA ALA A 499 11.75 21.14 -27.18
C ALA A 499 10.30 20.62 -27.25
N LEU A 500 9.32 21.52 -27.14
CA LEU A 500 7.90 21.17 -27.30
C LEU A 500 7.62 20.59 -28.70
N LYS A 501 8.20 21.20 -29.74
CA LYS A 501 8.03 20.75 -31.12
C LYS A 501 8.63 19.36 -31.35
N LYS A 502 9.88 19.14 -30.93
CA LYS A 502 10.56 17.83 -31.01
C LYS A 502 9.75 16.74 -30.33
N PHE A 503 9.18 17.02 -29.16
CA PHE A 503 8.30 16.09 -28.46
C PHE A 503 6.99 15.86 -29.22
N HIS A 504 6.34 16.91 -29.73
CA HIS A 504 5.12 16.82 -30.51
C HIS A 504 5.30 15.99 -31.80
N ASP A 505 6.37 16.25 -32.55
CA ASP A 505 6.68 15.57 -33.81
C ASP A 505 6.97 14.07 -33.59
N SER A 506 7.61 13.71 -32.46
CA SER A 506 7.88 12.31 -32.10
C SER A 506 6.61 11.45 -31.98
N PHE A 507 5.44 12.05 -31.71
CA PHE A 507 4.17 11.31 -31.69
C PHE A 507 3.51 11.12 -33.03
N ILE A 508 3.68 12.07 -33.95
CA ILE A 508 3.09 11.97 -35.28
C ILE A 508 3.71 10.77 -36.01
N ASP A 509 5.01 10.54 -35.80
CA ASP A 509 5.74 9.42 -36.38
C ASP A 509 5.36 8.07 -35.73
N ASP A 510 5.14 8.05 -34.41
CA ASP A 510 4.62 6.87 -33.68
C ASP A 510 3.20 6.47 -34.11
N GLU A 511 2.33 7.42 -34.48
CA GLU A 511 0.97 7.13 -34.95
C GLU A 511 0.92 6.64 -36.39
N LYS A 512 1.78 7.19 -37.26
CA LYS A 512 1.95 6.69 -38.64
C LYS A 512 2.45 5.25 -38.66
N THR A 513 3.51 4.94 -37.90
CA THR A 513 4.07 3.58 -37.80
C THR A 513 3.09 2.56 -37.22
N ARG A 514 2.18 2.96 -36.32
CA ARG A 514 1.09 2.07 -35.83
C ARG A 514 0.00 1.80 -36.86
N ASN A 515 -0.37 2.80 -37.65
CA ASN A 515 -1.36 2.63 -38.72
C ASN A 515 -0.81 1.77 -39.88
N ASP A 516 0.49 1.89 -40.16
CA ASP A 516 1.17 1.09 -41.19
C ASP A 516 1.38 -0.38 -40.76
N SER A 517 1.62 -0.64 -39.47
CA SER A 517 1.74 -2.01 -38.94
C SER A 517 0.39 -2.73 -38.80
N THR A 518 -0.70 -1.99 -38.57
CA THR A 518 -2.07 -2.55 -38.53
C THR A 518 -2.62 -2.84 -39.93
N SER A 519 -2.16 -2.12 -40.95
CA SER A 519 -2.52 -2.35 -42.36
C SER A 519 -1.73 -3.50 -43.00
N MET A 520 -0.54 -3.85 -42.48
CA MET A 520 0.18 -5.06 -42.87
C MET A 520 -0.29 -6.34 -42.15
N SER A 521 -1.01 -6.25 -41.02
CA SER A 521 -1.58 -7.43 -40.34
C SER A 521 -2.91 -7.92 -40.92
N PHE A 522 -3.39 -7.31 -42.01
CA PHE A 522 -4.62 -7.69 -42.73
C PHE A 522 -4.37 -8.05 -44.22
N ILE A 523 -3.13 -8.42 -44.59
CA ILE A 523 -2.80 -8.97 -45.91
C ILE A 523 -2.32 -10.40 -45.77
#